data_AF-A0A7W5JSM0-F1
#
_entry.id   AF-A0A7W5JSM0-F1
#
_cell.length_a   1.000
_cell.length_b   1.000
_cell.length_c   1.000
_cell.angle_alpha   90.00
_cell.angle_beta   90.00
_cell.angle_gamma   90.00
#
_symmetry.space_group_name_H-M   'P 1'
#
loop_
_entity.id
_entity.type
_entity.pdbx_description
1 polymer ?
#
loop_
_entity_poly.entity_id
_entity_poly.type
_entity_poly.pdbx_seq_one_letter_code
_entity_poly.pdbx_strand_id
1 'polypeptide(L)'
;MRQLTYFIAATLDGRVAAPDGAFDLFTTEPAYLTELAAEWGDAFPTAFHRAVGSVPPQTRFDTVVMGRGTFEPALAAGLRNPYEHLETHVFSATLDPAEVPDVHVVPGDAVARVRELKAGDGAGIWLCGGGRLAAALTDEIDRLVIKLNPLTLGAGRPLLEGPFAPARWRLRSSRTYDDAGVVLLEYERPDAVDGAAGSGPAVRLARGTFDVGLRPAGPELGGAVGRFDFDKTFHGDLDARGTGVMLTAGDPQQGSAGYVALESLTGRLDGRRGSVVLQQLGHLVDGAQTLTYQVVPGSATGDLAGLTGDLELTVDDDGTHHYVLTYRG
;
A
#
# COMPACT_ATOMS: atom_id res chain seq x y z
N MET A 1 -7.74 -18.84 12.15
CA MET A 1 -6.63 -18.32 12.97
C MET A 1 -6.63 -16.81 12.82
N ARG A 2 -6.44 -16.10 13.94
CA ARG A 2 -6.34 -14.63 13.97
C ARG A 2 -5.07 -14.18 13.25
N GLN A 3 -5.09 -13.00 12.62
CA GLN A 3 -3.94 -12.46 11.90
C GLN A 3 -3.11 -11.54 12.78
N LEU A 4 -1.78 -11.64 12.70
CA LEU A 4 -0.85 -10.67 13.26
C LEU A 4 -0.52 -9.60 12.23
N THR A 5 -0.86 -8.35 12.55
CA THR A 5 -0.61 -7.19 11.71
C THR A 5 0.44 -6.28 12.34
N TYR A 6 1.55 -6.07 11.64
CA TYR A 6 2.52 -5.03 12.00
C TYR A 6 2.09 -3.69 11.38
N PHE A 7 1.33 -2.89 12.14
CA PHE A 7 0.86 -1.57 11.72
C PHE A 7 1.70 -0.48 12.37
N ILE A 8 2.52 0.22 11.59
CA ILE A 8 3.61 1.04 12.10
C ILE A 8 3.92 2.24 11.19
N ALA A 9 4.40 3.34 11.78
CA ALA A 9 4.93 4.48 11.01
C ALA A 9 6.43 4.30 10.79
N ALA A 10 6.91 4.62 9.59
CA ALA A 10 8.33 4.52 9.25
C ALA A 10 8.77 5.68 8.37
N THR A 11 10.04 6.03 8.46
CA THR A 11 10.73 6.98 7.59
C THR A 11 11.13 6.33 6.26
N LEU A 12 11.52 7.12 5.26
CA LEU A 12 11.99 6.64 3.95
C LEU A 12 13.23 5.73 4.07
N ASP A 13 14.07 5.95 5.07
CA ASP A 13 15.26 5.15 5.39
C ASP A 13 15.00 4.05 6.44
N GLY A 14 13.74 3.74 6.73
CA GLY A 14 13.34 2.56 7.50
C GLY A 14 13.57 2.69 9.01
N ARG A 15 13.29 3.86 9.59
CA ARG A 15 13.35 4.13 11.04
C ARG A 15 11.96 4.35 11.60
N VAL A 16 11.74 3.88 12.83
CA VAL A 16 10.45 3.99 13.56
C VAL A 16 10.53 4.92 14.77
N ALA A 17 11.73 5.35 15.14
CA ALA A 17 11.99 6.33 16.20
C ALA A 17 13.43 6.87 16.08
N ALA A 18 13.69 8.00 16.72
CA ALA A 18 15.02 8.54 16.94
C ALA A 18 15.90 7.60 17.79
N PRO A 19 17.24 7.81 17.85
CA PRO A 19 18.14 6.98 18.64
C PRO A 19 17.78 6.87 20.13
N ASP A 20 17.23 7.92 20.72
CA ASP A 20 16.73 7.94 22.10
C ASP A 20 15.34 7.31 22.26
N GLY A 21 14.63 7.03 21.16
CA GLY A 21 13.28 6.49 21.15
C GLY A 21 12.17 7.52 20.93
N ALA A 22 12.49 8.81 20.72
CA ALA A 22 11.49 9.81 20.38
C ALA A 22 10.78 9.48 19.06
N PHE A 23 9.47 9.69 19.03
CA PHE A 23 8.58 9.34 17.90
C PHE A 23 7.63 10.49 17.51
N ASP A 24 7.76 11.65 18.12
CA ASP A 24 7.04 12.89 17.82
C ASP A 24 7.51 13.59 16.53
N LEU A 25 8.31 12.88 15.73
CA LEU A 25 8.86 13.31 14.44
C LEU A 25 7.94 12.97 13.25
N PHE A 26 6.94 12.10 13.46
CA PHE A 26 5.97 11.72 12.44
C PHE A 26 4.85 12.75 12.32
N THR A 27 4.26 12.85 11.13
CA THR A 27 3.23 13.86 10.86
C THR A 27 2.00 13.69 11.74
N THR A 28 1.43 14.80 12.17
CA THR A 28 0.18 14.89 12.93
C THR A 28 -0.88 15.69 12.17
N GLU A 29 -0.80 15.69 10.83
CA GLU A 29 -1.76 16.39 9.98
C GLU A 29 -3.21 15.90 10.28
N PRO A 30 -4.14 16.80 10.68
CA PRO A 30 -5.46 16.41 11.17
C PRO A 30 -6.34 15.63 10.20
N ALA A 31 -6.35 15.94 8.90
CA ALA A 31 -7.20 15.24 7.92
C ALA A 31 -6.75 13.78 7.77
N TYR A 32 -5.45 13.58 7.60
CA TYR A 32 -4.81 12.27 7.61
C TYR A 32 -5.11 11.48 8.89
N LEU A 33 -4.95 12.08 10.07
CA LEU A 33 -5.23 11.38 11.33
C LEU A 33 -6.71 11.00 11.48
N THR A 34 -7.62 11.85 11.01
CA THR A 34 -9.06 11.60 11.04
C THR A 34 -9.43 10.40 10.17
N GLU A 35 -8.94 10.38 8.92
CA GLU A 35 -9.17 9.26 8.01
C GLU A 35 -8.52 7.97 8.51
N LEU A 36 -7.30 8.06 9.03
CA LEU A 36 -6.59 6.90 9.57
C LEU A 36 -7.31 6.35 10.81
N ALA A 37 -7.82 7.20 11.70
CA ALA A 37 -8.57 6.77 12.88
C ALA A 37 -9.93 6.15 12.53
N ALA A 38 -10.57 6.56 11.44
CA ALA A 38 -11.81 5.93 10.97
C ALA A 38 -11.60 4.47 10.57
N GLU A 39 -10.42 4.12 10.03
CA GLU A 39 -10.12 2.77 9.55
C GLU A 39 -9.28 1.93 10.53
N TRP A 40 -8.36 2.56 11.25
CA TRP A 40 -7.35 1.93 12.11
C TRP A 40 -7.45 2.44 13.56
N GLY A 41 -8.62 2.93 13.97
CA GLY A 41 -8.85 3.54 15.28
C GLY A 41 -8.41 2.69 16.46
N ASP A 42 -8.52 1.37 16.38
CA ASP A 42 -8.06 0.44 17.44
C ASP A 42 -6.56 0.59 17.76
N ALA A 43 -5.77 1.06 16.80
CA ALA A 43 -4.34 1.28 16.98
C ALA A 43 -4.01 2.67 17.55
N PHE A 44 -5.00 3.47 17.94
CA PHE A 44 -4.82 4.75 18.60
C PHE A 44 -4.95 4.60 20.11
N PRO A 45 -4.13 5.30 20.92
CA PRO A 45 -4.23 5.22 22.38
C PRO A 45 -5.63 5.61 22.88
N THR A 46 -6.09 5.00 23.97
CA THR A 46 -7.39 5.34 24.58
C THR A 46 -7.48 6.84 24.93
N ALA A 47 -6.36 7.45 25.32
CA ALA A 47 -6.28 8.88 25.60
C ALA A 47 -6.55 9.76 24.36
N PHE A 48 -6.16 9.32 23.16
CA PHE A 48 -6.47 10.02 21.91
C PHE A 48 -7.98 10.07 21.67
N HIS A 49 -8.66 8.91 21.79
CA HIS A 49 -10.10 8.83 21.64
C HIS A 49 -10.85 9.75 22.61
N ARG A 50 -10.44 9.74 23.89
CA ARG A 50 -10.97 10.66 24.91
C ARG A 50 -10.78 12.13 24.53
N ALA A 51 -9.59 12.49 24.05
CA ALA A 51 -9.26 13.87 23.70
C ALA A 51 -10.11 14.41 22.53
N VAL A 52 -10.45 13.56 21.57
CA VAL A 52 -11.26 13.95 20.39
C VAL A 52 -12.74 13.60 20.52
N GLY A 53 -13.18 13.12 21.69
CA GLY A 53 -14.58 12.74 21.92
C GLY A 53 -15.08 11.55 21.11
N SER A 54 -14.17 10.66 20.68
CA SER A 54 -14.51 9.43 19.96
C SER A 54 -14.40 8.19 20.85
N VAL A 55 -14.86 7.06 20.35
CA VAL A 55 -14.74 5.75 21.02
C VAL A 55 -13.91 4.84 20.11
N PRO A 56 -13.00 4.02 20.65
CA PRO A 56 -12.29 3.02 19.87
C PRO A 56 -13.31 2.10 19.16
N PRO A 57 -13.17 1.86 17.84
CA PRO A 57 -14.18 1.11 17.09
C PRO A 57 -14.18 -0.40 17.40
N GLN A 58 -13.04 -0.95 17.83
CA GLN A 58 -12.79 -2.37 18.08
C GLN A 58 -13.20 -3.27 16.89
N THR A 59 -12.90 -2.83 15.67
CA THR A 59 -13.31 -3.49 14.42
C THR A 59 -12.22 -4.34 13.79
N ARG A 60 -10.95 -4.06 14.06
CA ARG A 60 -9.78 -4.73 13.49
C ARG A 60 -9.00 -5.50 14.54
N PHE A 61 -8.82 -4.92 15.71
CA PHE A 61 -7.99 -5.48 16.77
C PHE A 61 -8.74 -5.51 18.09
N ASP A 62 -8.58 -6.62 18.80
CA ASP A 62 -8.96 -6.79 20.20
C ASP A 62 -7.74 -7.12 21.08
N THR A 63 -6.56 -7.35 20.47
CA THR A 63 -5.31 -7.62 21.17
C THR A 63 -4.18 -6.78 20.58
N VAL A 64 -3.33 -6.25 21.46
CA VAL A 64 -2.07 -5.59 21.10
C VAL A 64 -0.88 -6.28 21.75
N VAL A 65 0.18 -6.47 20.97
CA VAL A 65 1.47 -6.99 21.42
C VAL A 65 2.56 -5.94 21.24
N MET A 66 3.40 -5.76 22.26
CA MET A 66 4.53 -4.83 22.18
C MET A 66 5.71 -5.24 23.06
N GLY A 67 6.91 -4.79 22.71
CA GLY A 67 8.09 -4.90 23.55
C GLY A 67 8.17 -3.78 24.59
N ARG A 68 8.94 -4.00 25.66
CA ARG A 68 9.14 -3.01 26.73
C ARG A 68 9.47 -1.60 26.23
N GLY A 69 10.37 -1.46 25.26
CA GLY A 69 10.79 -0.14 24.76
C GLY A 69 9.65 0.68 24.12
N THR A 70 8.63 0.01 23.57
CA THR A 70 7.41 0.67 23.05
C THR A 70 6.43 1.02 24.17
N PHE A 71 6.41 0.23 25.24
CA PHE A 71 5.54 0.44 26.39
C PHE A 71 6.06 1.53 27.36
N GLU A 72 7.37 1.63 27.53
CA GLU A 72 8.04 2.50 28.51
C GLU A 72 7.59 3.98 28.47
N PRO A 73 7.40 4.63 27.30
CA PRO A 73 6.93 6.02 27.28
C PRO A 73 5.54 6.21 27.90
N ALA A 74 4.63 5.25 27.71
CA ALA A 74 3.31 5.28 28.33
C ALA A 74 3.43 5.13 29.85
N LEU A 75 4.25 4.18 30.31
CA LEU A 75 4.49 3.96 31.73
C LEU A 75 5.09 5.20 32.41
N ALA A 76 6.07 5.85 31.76
CA ALA A 76 6.69 7.09 32.24
C ALA A 76 5.70 8.26 32.32
N ALA A 77 4.68 8.27 31.46
CA ALA A 77 3.58 9.22 31.50
C ALA A 77 2.47 8.85 32.52
N GLY A 78 2.67 7.81 33.33
CA GLY A 78 1.71 7.32 34.31
C GLY A 78 0.57 6.47 33.73
N LEU A 79 0.67 6.10 32.44
CA LEU A 79 -0.32 5.27 31.76
C LEU A 79 0.09 3.79 31.84
N ARG A 80 -0.52 3.06 32.78
CA ARG A 80 -0.23 1.62 32.99
C ARG A 80 -0.79 0.71 31.89
N ASN A 81 -1.79 1.18 31.14
CA ASN A 81 -2.24 0.56 29.89
C ASN A 81 -2.67 1.66 28.88
N PRO A 82 -1.88 1.97 27.83
CA PRO A 82 -2.23 2.99 26.84
C PRO A 82 -3.40 2.60 25.93
N TYR A 83 -3.75 1.30 25.86
CA TYR A 83 -4.79 0.74 25.02
C TYR A 83 -5.81 -0.01 25.86
N GLU A 84 -6.44 0.67 26.81
CA GLU A 84 -7.44 0.10 27.74
C GLU A 84 -8.61 -0.66 27.06
N HIS A 85 -8.83 -0.44 25.76
CA HIS A 85 -9.84 -1.11 24.96
C HIS A 85 -9.33 -2.40 24.28
N LEU A 86 -8.05 -2.76 24.45
CA LEU A 86 -7.42 -3.96 23.91
C LEU A 86 -6.83 -4.83 25.01
N GLU A 87 -6.78 -6.14 24.77
CA GLU A 87 -5.95 -7.06 25.55
C GLU A 87 -4.47 -6.77 25.26
N THR A 88 -3.74 -6.22 26.23
CA THR A 88 -2.35 -5.76 26.05
C THR A 88 -1.35 -6.80 26.55
N HIS A 89 -0.43 -7.23 25.68
CA HIS A 89 0.70 -8.11 25.99
C HIS A 89 2.03 -7.36 25.85
N VAL A 90 2.80 -7.27 26.93
CA VAL A 90 4.12 -6.62 26.96
C VAL A 90 5.22 -7.67 27.09
N PHE A 91 6.01 -7.85 26.04
CA PHE A 91 7.16 -8.76 26.01
C PHE A 91 8.34 -8.12 26.72
N SER A 92 8.69 -8.66 27.89
CA SER A 92 9.74 -8.14 28.76
C SER A 92 10.20 -9.18 29.77
N ALA A 93 11.50 -9.42 29.86
CA ALA A 93 12.10 -10.26 30.90
C ALA A 93 12.33 -9.51 32.24
N THR A 94 12.09 -8.20 32.26
CA THR A 94 12.53 -7.31 33.36
C THR A 94 11.42 -6.45 33.96
N LEU A 95 10.25 -6.41 33.34
CA LEU A 95 9.12 -5.63 33.83
C LEU A 95 8.41 -6.44 34.91
N ASP A 96 8.22 -5.87 36.10
CA ASP A 96 7.49 -6.53 37.17
C ASP A 96 5.98 -6.49 36.88
N PRO A 97 5.30 -7.65 36.74
CA PRO A 97 3.85 -7.67 36.57
C PRO A 97 3.07 -6.95 37.68
N ALA A 98 3.63 -6.84 38.89
CA ALA A 98 2.99 -6.16 40.01
C ALA A 98 2.89 -4.63 39.79
N GLU A 99 3.78 -4.03 38.99
CA GLU A 99 3.76 -2.60 38.68
C GLU A 99 2.70 -2.26 37.62
N VAL A 100 2.32 -3.23 36.80
CA VAL A 100 1.43 -3.05 35.64
C VAL A 100 0.33 -4.13 35.59
N PRO A 101 -0.56 -4.19 36.60
CA PRO A 101 -1.58 -5.24 36.69
C PRO A 101 -2.63 -5.20 35.56
N ASP A 102 -2.69 -4.10 34.81
CA ASP A 102 -3.65 -3.85 33.74
C ASP A 102 -3.20 -4.42 32.38
N VAL A 103 -2.02 -5.09 32.32
CA VAL A 103 -1.47 -5.72 31.11
C VAL A 103 -0.88 -7.10 31.42
N HIS A 104 -0.73 -7.93 30.38
CA HIS A 104 -0.06 -9.23 30.47
C HIS A 104 1.44 -9.09 30.18
N VAL A 105 2.28 -9.25 31.19
CA VAL A 105 3.75 -9.28 30.98
C VAL A 105 4.19 -10.68 30.56
N VAL A 106 4.90 -10.77 29.43
CA VAL A 106 5.38 -12.03 28.85
C VAL A 106 6.91 -12.08 28.90
N PRO A 107 7.51 -12.87 29.81
CA PRO A 107 8.97 -12.91 29.99
C PRO A 107 9.73 -13.82 29.01
N GLY A 108 9.01 -14.61 28.21
CA GLY A 108 9.57 -15.73 27.46
C GLY A 108 9.38 -15.67 25.94
N ASP A 109 9.16 -16.85 25.35
CA ASP A 109 9.09 -17.08 23.91
C ASP A 109 7.95 -16.29 23.24
N ALA A 110 8.34 -15.22 22.54
CA ALA A 110 7.39 -14.36 21.84
C ALA A 110 6.64 -15.09 20.72
N VAL A 111 7.33 -16.00 20.01
CA VAL A 111 6.74 -16.76 18.91
C VAL A 111 5.69 -17.72 19.44
N ALA A 112 5.99 -18.46 20.51
CA ALA A 112 5.03 -19.36 21.14
C ALA A 112 3.78 -18.60 21.61
N ARG A 113 3.96 -17.47 22.30
CA ARG A 113 2.82 -16.69 22.79
C ARG A 113 1.96 -16.13 21.65
N VAL A 114 2.57 -15.64 20.58
CA VAL A 114 1.82 -15.16 19.42
C VAL A 114 1.07 -16.29 18.73
N ARG A 115 1.65 -17.48 18.60
CA ARG A 115 0.95 -18.64 18.03
C ARG A 115 -0.25 -19.06 18.86
N GLU A 116 -0.14 -19.04 20.19
CA GLU A 116 -1.27 -19.27 21.09
C GLU A 116 -2.37 -18.24 20.86
N LEU A 117 -2.02 -16.95 20.81
CA LEU A 117 -2.98 -15.88 20.53
C LEU A 117 -3.66 -16.07 19.17
N LYS A 118 -2.90 -16.42 18.12
CA LYS A 118 -3.43 -16.68 16.76
C LYS A 118 -4.38 -17.88 16.70
N ALA A 119 -4.20 -18.85 17.60
CA ALA A 119 -5.04 -20.05 17.70
C ALA A 119 -6.36 -19.81 18.46
N GLY A 120 -6.43 -18.77 19.29
CA GLY A 120 -7.65 -18.38 20.00
C GLY A 120 -8.70 -17.71 19.11
N ASP A 121 -9.88 -17.50 19.68
CA ASP A 121 -10.96 -16.72 19.07
C ASP A 121 -10.74 -15.21 19.27
N GLY A 122 -11.33 -14.38 18.41
CA GLY A 122 -11.22 -12.91 18.49
C GLY A 122 -10.95 -12.24 17.14
N ALA A 123 -10.80 -10.93 17.19
CA ALA A 123 -10.38 -10.09 16.07
C ALA A 123 -8.87 -10.21 15.80
N GLY A 124 -8.28 -9.31 15.03
CA GLY A 124 -6.84 -9.35 14.73
C GLY A 124 -5.96 -9.05 15.95
N ILE A 125 -4.67 -9.35 15.81
CA ILE A 125 -3.63 -9.00 16.77
C ILE A 125 -2.77 -7.89 16.16
N TRP A 126 -2.65 -6.76 16.86
CA TRP A 126 -1.78 -5.67 16.44
C TRP A 126 -0.40 -5.80 17.07
N LEU A 127 0.63 -5.90 16.24
CA LEU A 127 2.01 -5.68 16.67
C LEU A 127 2.29 -4.18 16.66
N CYS A 128 2.30 -3.56 17.85
CA CYS A 128 2.57 -2.13 18.02
C CYS A 128 4.06 -1.80 17.83
N GLY A 129 4.95 -2.70 18.26
CA GLY A 129 6.40 -2.54 18.09
C GLY A 129 7.19 -3.15 19.26
N GLY A 130 8.50 -2.96 19.35
CA GLY A 130 9.37 -2.28 18.41
C GLY A 130 10.08 -3.25 17.44
N GLY A 131 11.05 -2.73 16.69
CA GLY A 131 11.73 -3.47 15.62
C GLY A 131 12.37 -4.79 16.04
N ARG A 132 12.82 -4.94 17.31
CA ARG A 132 13.35 -6.21 17.84
C ARG A 132 12.29 -7.29 17.98
N LEU A 133 11.12 -6.93 18.53
CA LEU A 133 10.00 -7.86 18.66
C LEU A 133 9.46 -8.21 17.26
N ALA A 134 9.33 -7.22 16.38
CA ALA A 134 8.93 -7.44 15.00
C ALA A 134 9.89 -8.36 14.24
N ALA A 135 11.21 -8.21 14.43
CA ALA A 135 12.20 -9.11 13.86
C ALA A 135 12.07 -10.54 14.42
N ALA A 136 11.89 -10.69 15.74
CA ALA A 136 11.71 -12.00 16.36
C ALA A 136 10.41 -12.70 15.91
N LEU A 137 9.36 -11.93 15.62
CA LEU A 137 8.07 -12.42 15.15
C LEU A 137 7.96 -12.43 13.62
N THR A 138 9.05 -12.19 12.89
CA THR A 138 8.97 -11.94 11.44
C THR A 138 8.21 -13.04 10.71
N ASP A 139 8.40 -14.32 11.03
CA ASP A 139 7.68 -15.42 10.36
C ASP A 139 6.19 -15.54 10.73
N GLU A 140 5.77 -14.91 11.82
CA GLU A 140 4.39 -14.93 12.30
C GLU A 140 3.56 -13.72 11.82
N ILE A 141 4.20 -12.68 11.28
CA ILE A 141 3.53 -11.49 10.75
C ILE A 141 2.83 -11.85 9.43
N ASP A 142 1.50 -11.76 9.41
CA ASP A 142 0.67 -12.04 8.23
C ASP A 142 0.50 -10.79 7.36
N ARG A 143 0.40 -9.61 7.99
CA ARG A 143 0.19 -8.30 7.35
C ARG A 143 1.23 -7.31 7.82
N LEU A 144 1.84 -6.59 6.89
CA LEU A 144 2.75 -5.49 7.18
C LEU A 144 2.14 -4.21 6.61
N VAL A 145 1.75 -3.28 7.49
CA VAL A 145 1.12 -2.03 7.12
C VAL A 145 2.00 -0.87 7.55
N ILE A 146 2.59 -0.18 6.57
CA ILE A 146 3.57 0.87 6.78
C ILE A 146 2.94 2.21 6.40
N LYS A 147 2.91 3.12 7.37
CA LYS A 147 2.69 4.55 7.11
C LYS A 147 4.05 5.16 6.78
N LEU A 148 4.39 5.18 5.50
CA LEU A 148 5.66 5.68 5.01
C LEU A 148 5.60 7.21 5.01
N ASN A 149 6.36 7.83 5.92
CA ASN A 149 6.40 9.27 6.12
C ASN A 149 7.49 9.91 5.26
N PRO A 150 7.29 11.15 4.79
CA PRO A 150 8.21 11.86 3.89
C PRO A 150 9.42 12.46 4.64
N LEU A 151 10.09 11.63 5.45
CA LEU A 151 11.20 12.02 6.32
C LEU A 151 12.33 10.98 6.20
N THR A 152 13.58 11.44 6.35
CA THR A 152 14.75 10.58 6.60
C THR A 152 15.40 11.02 7.90
N LEU A 153 15.95 10.07 8.67
CA LEU A 153 16.64 10.39 9.93
C LEU A 153 18.16 10.14 9.87
N GLY A 154 18.62 9.29 8.95
CA GLY A 154 20.01 8.81 8.87
C GLY A 154 20.38 7.80 9.95
N ALA A 155 19.88 8.00 11.18
CA ALA A 155 20.05 7.11 12.32
C ALA A 155 18.77 7.03 13.16
N GLY A 156 18.60 5.93 13.90
CA GLY A 156 17.41 5.71 14.73
C GLY A 156 17.13 4.23 14.92
N ARG A 157 15.99 3.92 15.55
CA ARG A 157 15.53 2.54 15.73
C ARG A 157 15.02 2.00 14.39
N PRO A 158 15.55 0.89 13.87
CA PRO A 158 15.12 0.36 12.59
C PRO A 158 13.73 -0.29 12.68
N LEU A 159 13.03 -0.33 11.55
CA LEU A 159 11.73 -0.99 11.40
C LEU A 159 11.78 -2.48 11.81
N LEU A 160 12.86 -3.16 11.45
CA LEU A 160 13.17 -4.52 11.88
C LEU A 160 14.60 -4.54 12.44
N GLU A 161 14.77 -4.95 13.70
CA GLU A 161 16.07 -5.03 14.37
C GLU A 161 16.39 -6.50 14.66
N GLY A 162 17.00 -7.18 13.70
CA GLY A 162 17.33 -8.59 13.79
C GLY A 162 18.42 -9.03 12.82
N PRO A 163 18.70 -10.35 12.74
CA PRO A 163 19.66 -10.89 11.80
C PRO A 163 19.21 -10.68 10.36
N PHE A 164 20.16 -10.74 9.42
CA PHE A 164 19.86 -10.69 7.99
C PHE A 164 19.03 -11.92 7.57
N ALA A 165 17.77 -11.68 7.22
CA ALA A 165 16.82 -12.69 6.75
C ALA A 165 15.91 -12.05 5.68
N PRO A 166 16.23 -12.18 4.38
CA PRO A 166 15.42 -11.56 3.34
C PRO A 166 14.06 -12.23 3.23
N ALA A 167 12.99 -11.43 3.24
CA ALA A 167 11.62 -11.87 3.00
C ALA A 167 11.00 -11.07 1.86
N ARG A 168 10.21 -11.74 1.01
CA ARG A 168 9.42 -11.09 -0.03
C ARG A 168 7.98 -10.94 0.44
N TRP A 169 7.40 -9.78 0.13
CA TRP A 169 6.05 -9.42 0.52
C TRP A 169 5.23 -9.08 -0.72
N ARG A 170 3.94 -9.43 -0.73
CA ARG A 170 3.02 -9.05 -1.80
C ARG A 170 2.34 -7.73 -1.43
N LEU A 171 2.55 -6.69 -2.24
CA LEU A 171 1.80 -5.43 -2.12
C LEU A 171 0.32 -5.72 -2.38
N ARG A 172 -0.55 -5.24 -1.50
CA ARG A 172 -2.00 -5.40 -1.58
C ARG A 172 -2.70 -4.12 -1.92
N SER A 173 -2.28 -3.02 -1.31
CA SER A 173 -2.81 -1.69 -1.57
C SER A 173 -1.74 -0.65 -1.27
N SER A 174 -1.86 0.49 -1.94
CA SER A 174 -1.18 1.73 -1.60
C SER A 174 -2.20 2.86 -1.62
N ARG A 175 -2.25 3.68 -0.58
CA ARG A 175 -3.07 4.89 -0.53
C ARG A 175 -2.17 6.09 -0.20
N THR A 176 -2.28 7.16 -0.96
CA THR A 176 -1.59 8.42 -0.68
C THR A 176 -2.46 9.34 0.16
N TYR A 177 -1.82 10.08 1.05
CA TYR A 177 -2.40 11.18 1.80
C TYR A 177 -1.59 12.43 1.46
N ASP A 178 -2.02 13.14 0.41
CA ASP A 178 -1.21 14.16 -0.25
C ASP A 178 -0.87 15.32 0.69
N ASP A 179 -1.84 15.80 1.49
CA ASP A 179 -1.65 16.88 2.48
C ASP A 179 -0.64 16.52 3.58
N ALA A 180 -0.53 15.23 3.92
CA ALA A 180 0.40 14.71 4.91
C ALA A 180 1.73 14.23 4.29
N GLY A 181 1.79 14.09 2.96
CA GLY A 181 2.88 13.46 2.22
C GLY A 181 3.12 11.98 2.60
N VAL A 182 2.12 11.31 3.19
CA VAL A 182 2.24 9.92 3.69
C VAL A 182 1.71 8.94 2.64
N VAL A 183 2.41 7.82 2.49
CA VAL A 183 1.89 6.66 1.75
C VAL A 183 1.59 5.53 2.73
N LEU A 184 0.32 5.10 2.79
CA LEU A 184 -0.06 3.90 3.49
C LEU A 184 0.11 2.71 2.55
N LEU A 185 1.07 1.85 2.87
CA LEU A 185 1.39 0.65 2.13
C LEU A 185 0.92 -0.57 2.91
N GLU A 186 0.07 -1.39 2.32
CA GLU A 186 -0.34 -2.66 2.91
C GLU A 186 0.27 -3.81 2.13
N TYR A 187 0.99 -4.66 2.85
CA TYR A 187 1.59 -5.87 2.36
C TYR A 187 1.02 -7.07 3.08
N GLU A 188 1.12 -8.22 2.45
CA GLU A 188 0.88 -9.50 3.09
C GLU A 188 1.97 -10.50 2.80
N ARG A 189 2.07 -11.49 3.68
CA ARG A 189 2.91 -12.65 3.48
C ARG A 189 2.37 -13.48 2.30
N PRO A 190 3.20 -13.82 1.31
CA PRO A 190 2.83 -14.81 0.30
C PRO A 190 2.59 -16.16 0.95
N ASP A 191 1.60 -16.94 0.49
CA ASP A 191 1.45 -18.32 0.93
C ASP A 191 2.72 -19.11 0.59
N ALA A 192 3.09 -20.10 1.43
CA ALA A 192 4.34 -20.87 1.28
C ALA A 192 4.54 -21.54 -0.09
N VAL A 193 3.46 -21.66 -0.88
CA VAL A 193 3.47 -22.21 -2.24
C VAL A 193 4.14 -21.26 -3.26
N ASP A 194 4.17 -19.95 -2.99
CA ASP A 194 4.88 -18.94 -3.79
C ASP A 194 6.35 -18.76 -3.34
N GLY A 195 6.78 -19.53 -2.34
CA GLY A 195 8.11 -19.48 -1.72
C GLY A 195 9.23 -20.20 -2.49
N ALA A 196 8.92 -20.81 -3.64
CA ALA A 196 9.98 -21.19 -4.56
C ALA A 196 10.57 -19.91 -5.13
N ALA A 197 11.88 -19.73 -4.96
CA ALA A 197 12.70 -18.86 -5.80
C ALA A 197 12.69 -19.38 -7.25
N GLY A 198 11.51 -19.41 -7.87
CA GLY A 198 11.34 -19.53 -9.31
C GLY A 198 11.48 -18.14 -9.87
N SER A 199 12.30 -18.00 -10.91
CA SER A 199 12.27 -16.85 -11.81
C SER A 199 10.81 -16.56 -12.18
N GLY A 200 10.18 -15.59 -11.52
CA GLY A 200 8.95 -14.98 -12.04
C GLY A 200 9.23 -14.58 -13.50
N PRO A 201 8.23 -14.61 -14.39
CA PRO A 201 8.43 -14.28 -15.79
C PRO A 201 9.24 -12.99 -15.87
N ALA A 202 10.41 -13.08 -16.52
CA ALA A 202 11.36 -11.99 -16.59
C ALA A 202 10.62 -10.73 -17.05
N VAL A 203 10.82 -9.62 -16.34
CA VAL A 203 10.26 -8.33 -16.74
C VAL A 203 10.85 -7.97 -18.09
N ARG A 204 9.98 -7.74 -19.07
CA ARG A 204 10.35 -7.32 -20.43
C ARG A 204 9.91 -5.88 -20.65
N LEU A 205 10.60 -5.22 -21.57
CA LEU A 205 10.31 -3.86 -22.00
C LEU A 205 10.07 -3.88 -23.50
N ALA A 206 8.89 -3.44 -23.91
CA ALA A 206 8.56 -3.17 -25.30
C ALA A 206 8.45 -1.66 -25.51
N ARG A 207 9.03 -1.15 -26.60
CA ARG A 207 9.07 0.28 -26.90
C ARG A 207 8.61 0.56 -28.32
N GLY A 208 8.10 1.77 -28.51
CA GLY A 208 7.77 2.28 -29.82
C GLY A 208 6.89 3.51 -29.75
N THR A 209 6.12 3.73 -30.81
CA THR A 209 5.23 4.87 -30.94
C THR A 209 3.82 4.41 -31.27
N PHE A 210 2.83 5.30 -31.15
CA PHE A 210 1.52 5.07 -31.73
C PHE A 210 0.92 6.32 -32.35
N ASP A 211 0.12 6.11 -33.37
CA ASP A 211 -0.80 7.12 -33.90
C ASP A 211 -2.15 6.99 -33.19
N VAL A 212 -2.81 8.12 -32.92
CA VAL A 212 -4.14 8.14 -32.30
C VAL A 212 -5.12 9.01 -33.09
N GLY A 213 -6.32 8.48 -33.33
CA GLY A 213 -7.44 9.21 -33.92
C GLY A 213 -8.61 9.29 -32.94
N LEU A 214 -8.86 10.47 -32.39
CA LEU A 214 -10.00 10.73 -31.49
C LEU A 214 -11.22 11.19 -32.28
N ARG A 215 -12.39 10.63 -31.96
CA ARG A 215 -13.67 11.03 -32.54
C ARG A 215 -14.66 11.32 -31.42
N PRO A 216 -15.23 12.54 -31.34
CA PRO A 216 -16.31 12.82 -30.41
C PRO A 216 -17.49 11.88 -30.63
N ALA A 217 -18.06 11.36 -29.55
CA ALA A 217 -19.29 10.60 -29.54
C ALA A 217 -20.36 11.33 -28.71
N GLY A 218 -21.59 10.81 -28.69
CA GLY A 218 -22.66 11.37 -27.88
C GLY A 218 -22.28 11.39 -26.39
N PRO A 219 -22.53 12.50 -25.67
CA PRO A 219 -22.17 12.58 -24.26
C PRO A 219 -23.05 11.62 -23.42
N GLU A 220 -22.47 11.12 -22.34
CA GLU A 220 -23.09 10.16 -21.43
C GLU A 220 -23.65 10.89 -20.19
N LEU A 221 -24.43 10.16 -19.38
CA LEU A 221 -24.93 10.62 -18.07
C LEU A 221 -25.60 12.01 -18.12
N GLY A 222 -26.50 12.19 -19.09
CA GLY A 222 -27.27 13.44 -19.22
C GLY A 222 -26.45 14.65 -19.69
N GLY A 223 -25.30 14.43 -20.30
CA GLY A 223 -24.44 15.50 -20.81
C GLY A 223 -23.28 15.88 -19.87
N ALA A 224 -23.26 15.33 -18.65
CA ALA A 224 -22.21 15.62 -17.67
C ALA A 224 -20.87 14.94 -18.01
N VAL A 225 -20.89 13.89 -18.83
CA VAL A 225 -19.69 13.13 -19.22
C VAL A 225 -19.52 13.20 -20.73
N GLY A 226 -18.39 13.77 -21.16
CA GLY A 226 -17.96 13.72 -22.56
C GLY A 226 -17.52 12.31 -22.94
N ARG A 227 -17.76 11.92 -24.19
CA ARG A 227 -17.34 10.62 -24.72
C ARG A 227 -16.57 10.81 -26.02
N PHE A 228 -15.49 10.05 -26.16
CA PHE A 228 -14.75 9.91 -27.41
C PHE A 228 -14.56 8.43 -27.71
N ASP A 229 -14.77 8.06 -28.97
CA ASP A 229 -14.30 6.78 -29.48
C ASP A 229 -12.96 7.04 -30.17
N PHE A 230 -11.99 6.14 -30.01
CA PHE A 230 -10.67 6.32 -30.61
C PHE A 230 -10.14 5.04 -31.25
N ASP A 231 -9.27 5.22 -32.23
CA ASP A 231 -8.45 4.16 -32.79
C ASP A 231 -6.97 4.50 -32.58
N LYS A 232 -6.16 3.48 -32.35
CA LYS A 232 -4.69 3.61 -32.30
C LYS A 232 -4.01 2.61 -33.21
N THR A 233 -2.88 3.01 -33.76
CA THR A 233 -1.97 2.08 -34.44
C THR A 233 -0.63 2.17 -33.73
N PHE A 234 -0.23 1.08 -33.08
CA PHE A 234 1.05 0.93 -32.39
C PHE A 234 2.10 0.39 -33.34
N HIS A 235 3.31 0.92 -33.22
CA HIS A 235 4.49 0.55 -34.01
C HIS A 235 5.65 0.20 -33.07
N GLY A 236 6.63 -0.55 -33.58
CA GLY A 236 7.80 -0.98 -32.81
C GLY A 236 7.64 -2.41 -32.26
N ASP A 237 8.00 -2.60 -31.00
CA ASP A 237 7.94 -3.92 -30.34
C ASP A 237 6.48 -4.41 -30.18
N LEU A 238 5.53 -3.48 -30.03
CA LEU A 238 4.10 -3.68 -30.18
C LEU A 238 3.64 -3.21 -31.57
N ASP A 239 3.35 -4.14 -32.46
CA ASP A 239 2.72 -3.93 -33.78
C ASP A 239 1.25 -4.34 -33.66
N ALA A 240 0.39 -3.39 -33.34
CA ALA A 240 -1.00 -3.66 -33.00
C ALA A 240 -1.96 -2.53 -33.42
N ARG A 241 -3.22 -2.89 -33.62
CA ARG A 241 -4.31 -1.91 -33.77
C ARG A 241 -5.20 -1.94 -32.55
N GLY A 242 -5.58 -0.75 -32.12
CA GLY A 242 -6.44 -0.49 -30.98
C GLY A 242 -7.72 0.19 -31.38
N THR A 243 -8.82 -0.20 -30.73
CA THR A 243 -10.06 0.58 -30.72
C THR A 243 -10.54 0.70 -29.28
N GLY A 244 -10.92 1.90 -28.87
CA GLY A 244 -11.27 2.19 -27.50
C GLY A 244 -12.32 3.27 -27.33
N VAL A 245 -12.75 3.41 -26.08
CA VAL A 245 -13.72 4.41 -25.62
C VAL A 245 -13.08 5.16 -24.46
N MET A 246 -13.21 6.48 -24.49
CA MET A 246 -12.79 7.40 -23.44
C MET A 246 -13.99 8.17 -22.92
N LEU A 247 -14.16 8.21 -21.60
CA LEU A 247 -15.12 9.04 -20.90
C LEU A 247 -14.36 10.11 -20.12
N THR A 248 -14.83 11.35 -20.19
CA THR A 248 -14.15 12.50 -19.60
C THR A 248 -15.13 13.44 -18.90
N ALA A 249 -14.68 14.12 -17.85
CA ALA A 249 -15.43 15.14 -17.14
C ALA A 249 -14.48 16.25 -16.62
N GLY A 250 -15.03 17.42 -16.36
CA GLY A 250 -14.29 18.62 -15.95
C GLY A 250 -13.96 19.53 -17.12
N ASP A 251 -13.01 20.44 -16.90
CA ASP A 251 -12.55 21.43 -17.86
C ASP A 251 -11.02 21.33 -18.06
N PRO A 252 -10.58 20.54 -19.06
CA PRO A 252 -9.16 20.40 -19.34
C PRO A 252 -8.51 21.71 -19.81
N GLN A 253 -9.28 22.66 -20.37
CA GLN A 253 -8.75 23.97 -20.76
C GLN A 253 -8.42 24.84 -19.55
N GLN A 254 -9.12 24.63 -18.43
CA GLN A 254 -8.83 25.25 -17.14
C GLN A 254 -7.85 24.43 -16.28
N GLY A 255 -7.27 23.36 -16.81
CA GLY A 255 -6.30 22.55 -16.09
C GLY A 255 -6.89 21.64 -15.02
N SER A 256 -8.21 21.37 -15.06
CA SER A 256 -8.90 20.51 -14.09
C SER A 256 -9.85 19.54 -14.80
N ALA A 257 -9.42 18.30 -14.99
CA ALA A 257 -10.23 17.28 -15.67
C ALA A 257 -9.84 15.87 -15.26
N GLY A 258 -10.75 14.93 -15.49
CA GLY A 258 -10.49 13.49 -15.39
C GLY A 258 -10.92 12.76 -16.64
N TYR A 259 -10.29 11.63 -16.91
CA TYR A 259 -10.79 10.67 -17.88
C TYR A 259 -10.50 9.22 -17.49
N VAL A 260 -11.37 8.33 -17.99
CA VAL A 260 -11.15 6.89 -17.99
C VAL A 260 -11.26 6.38 -19.42
N ALA A 261 -10.42 5.43 -19.80
CA ALA A 261 -10.52 4.80 -21.11
C ALA A 261 -10.25 3.30 -21.07
N LEU A 262 -10.93 2.56 -21.94
CA LEU A 262 -10.65 1.15 -22.22
C LEU A 262 -10.37 1.00 -23.70
N GLU A 263 -9.36 0.20 -24.03
CA GLU A 263 -8.90 -0.03 -25.39
C GLU A 263 -8.65 -1.51 -25.63
N SER A 264 -9.25 -2.08 -26.67
CA SER A 264 -8.93 -3.42 -27.13
C SER A 264 -7.84 -3.34 -28.18
N LEU A 265 -6.68 -3.96 -27.91
CA LEU A 265 -5.56 -4.09 -28.83
C LEU A 265 -5.53 -5.49 -29.43
N THR A 266 -5.32 -5.59 -30.74
CA THR A 266 -5.05 -6.86 -31.42
C THR A 266 -3.82 -6.72 -32.31
N GLY A 267 -2.85 -7.63 -32.17
CA GLY A 267 -1.60 -7.56 -32.93
C GLY A 267 -0.51 -8.50 -32.43
N ARG A 268 0.72 -8.00 -32.48
CA ARG A 268 1.92 -8.68 -32.01
C ARG A 268 2.68 -7.86 -30.98
N LEU A 269 3.13 -8.53 -29.92
CA LEU A 269 4.09 -8.00 -28.96
C LEU A 269 5.32 -8.90 -28.95
N ASP A 270 6.48 -8.38 -29.30
CA ASP A 270 7.72 -9.15 -29.46
C ASP A 270 7.52 -10.41 -30.32
N GLY A 271 6.74 -10.28 -31.39
CA GLY A 271 6.40 -11.36 -32.32
C GLY A 271 5.30 -12.33 -31.86
N ARG A 272 4.87 -12.29 -30.59
CA ARG A 272 3.76 -13.12 -30.04
C ARG A 272 2.41 -12.55 -30.46
N ARG A 273 1.53 -13.38 -31.01
CA ARG A 273 0.21 -12.92 -31.50
C ARG A 273 -0.87 -13.05 -30.43
N GLY A 274 -1.68 -12.02 -30.28
CA GLY A 274 -2.83 -12.06 -29.39
C GLY A 274 -3.59 -10.74 -29.35
N SER A 275 -4.49 -10.65 -28.39
CA SER A 275 -5.16 -9.41 -28.00
C SER A 275 -4.97 -9.13 -26.53
N VAL A 276 -5.04 -7.87 -26.14
CA VAL A 276 -5.08 -7.41 -24.74
C VAL A 276 -6.06 -6.25 -24.63
N VAL A 277 -6.65 -6.04 -23.45
CA VAL A 277 -7.36 -4.80 -23.16
C VAL A 277 -6.45 -3.94 -22.29
N LEU A 278 -6.28 -2.67 -22.66
CA LEU A 278 -5.63 -1.69 -21.82
C LEU A 278 -6.67 -0.77 -21.16
N GLN A 279 -6.44 -0.37 -19.92
CA GLN A 279 -7.23 0.62 -19.20
C GLN A 279 -6.38 1.84 -18.84
N GLN A 280 -6.99 3.02 -18.87
CA GLN A 280 -6.36 4.30 -18.54
C GLN A 280 -7.18 5.04 -17.48
N LEU A 281 -6.47 5.67 -16.55
CA LEU A 281 -7.01 6.66 -15.61
C LEU A 281 -6.12 7.90 -15.67
N GLY A 282 -6.66 9.00 -16.22
CA GLY A 282 -5.94 10.26 -16.34
C GLY A 282 -6.56 11.35 -15.49
N HIS A 283 -5.74 12.05 -14.73
CA HIS A 283 -6.14 13.20 -13.93
C HIS A 283 -5.31 14.42 -14.34
N LEU A 284 -5.97 15.57 -14.41
CA LEU A 284 -5.36 16.87 -14.59
C LEU A 284 -5.83 17.75 -13.43
N VAL A 285 -4.91 18.19 -12.58
CA VAL A 285 -5.19 19.06 -11.44
C VAL A 285 -4.16 20.18 -11.45
N ASP A 286 -4.63 21.43 -11.51
CA ASP A 286 -3.79 22.63 -11.60
C ASP A 286 -2.75 22.56 -12.73
N GLY A 287 -3.12 21.92 -13.84
CA GLY A 287 -2.23 21.70 -15.00
C GLY A 287 -1.22 20.56 -14.83
N ALA A 288 -1.13 19.92 -13.66
CA ALA A 288 -0.31 18.73 -13.46
C ALA A 288 -1.09 17.47 -13.89
N GLN A 289 -0.51 16.71 -14.82
CA GLN A 289 -1.10 15.48 -15.32
C GLN A 289 -0.55 14.25 -14.59
N THR A 290 -1.43 13.35 -14.18
CA THR A 290 -1.08 11.97 -13.81
C THR A 290 -1.83 10.99 -14.70
N LEU A 291 -1.16 9.89 -15.08
CA LEU A 291 -1.72 8.87 -15.95
C LEU A 291 -1.32 7.49 -15.46
N THR A 292 -2.31 6.65 -15.20
CA THR A 292 -2.14 5.20 -15.07
C THR A 292 -2.61 4.54 -16.36
N TYR A 293 -1.79 3.69 -16.97
CA TYR A 293 -2.13 2.98 -18.20
C TYR A 293 -1.64 1.53 -18.10
N GLN A 294 -2.56 0.57 -18.07
CA GLN A 294 -2.24 -0.80 -17.66
C GLN A 294 -2.99 -1.83 -18.48
N VAL A 295 -2.43 -3.03 -18.57
CA VAL A 295 -3.12 -4.21 -19.11
C VAL A 295 -4.18 -4.64 -18.10
N VAL A 296 -5.43 -4.75 -18.55
CA VAL A 296 -6.54 -5.25 -17.74
C VAL A 296 -6.26 -6.71 -17.38
N PRO A 297 -6.24 -7.08 -16.09
CA PRO A 297 -5.96 -8.45 -15.66
C PRO A 297 -6.87 -9.48 -16.34
N GLY A 298 -6.28 -10.54 -16.88
CA GLY A 298 -7.02 -11.64 -17.53
C GLY A 298 -7.59 -11.30 -18.91
N SER A 299 -7.35 -10.11 -19.45
CA SER A 299 -7.84 -9.72 -20.79
C SER A 299 -7.04 -10.31 -21.95
N ALA A 300 -5.82 -10.77 -21.68
CA ALA A 300 -4.88 -11.18 -22.70
C ALA A 300 -5.25 -12.54 -23.32
N THR A 301 -5.12 -12.67 -24.65
CA THR A 301 -5.51 -13.87 -25.42
C THR A 301 -4.38 -14.36 -26.32
N GLY A 302 -4.56 -15.57 -26.90
CA GLY A 302 -3.60 -16.16 -27.83
C GLY A 302 -2.25 -16.41 -27.16
N ASP A 303 -1.17 -16.09 -27.87
CA ASP A 303 0.20 -16.21 -27.34
C ASP A 303 0.49 -15.18 -26.25
N LEU A 304 -0.39 -14.22 -26.00
CA LEU A 304 -0.28 -13.23 -24.93
C LEU A 304 -1.06 -13.63 -23.67
N ALA A 305 -1.73 -14.78 -23.63
CA ALA A 305 -2.50 -15.21 -22.48
C ALA A 305 -1.69 -15.15 -21.16
N GLY A 306 -2.27 -14.54 -20.14
CA GLY A 306 -1.60 -14.31 -18.85
C GLY A 306 -0.73 -13.05 -18.78
N LEU A 307 -0.64 -12.26 -19.86
CA LEU A 307 0.12 -11.02 -19.86
C LEU A 307 -0.43 -10.00 -18.86
N THR A 308 0.47 -9.41 -18.10
CA THR A 308 0.25 -8.24 -17.24
C THR A 308 1.28 -7.19 -17.59
N GLY A 309 0.97 -5.90 -17.41
CA GLY A 309 1.94 -4.85 -17.65
C GLY A 309 1.40 -3.45 -17.49
N ASP A 310 2.32 -2.51 -17.46
CA ASP A 310 2.11 -1.08 -17.30
C ASP A 310 2.74 -0.36 -18.49
N LEU A 311 2.03 0.61 -19.05
CA LEU A 311 2.47 1.43 -20.17
C LEU A 311 2.77 2.84 -19.68
N GLU A 312 3.99 3.31 -19.93
CA GLU A 312 4.37 4.70 -19.76
C GLU A 312 4.23 5.42 -21.10
N LEU A 313 3.69 6.65 -21.07
CA LEU A 313 3.49 7.49 -22.24
C LEU A 313 4.33 8.76 -22.11
N THR A 314 5.06 9.11 -23.15
CA THR A 314 5.68 10.44 -23.32
C THR A 314 5.22 11.00 -24.65
N VAL A 315 4.94 12.30 -24.69
CA VAL A 315 4.54 13.00 -25.92
C VAL A 315 5.58 14.07 -26.20
N ASP A 316 6.18 14.01 -27.39
CA ASP A 316 7.14 15.01 -27.83
C ASP A 316 6.44 16.33 -28.20
N ASP A 317 7.20 17.42 -28.28
CA ASP A 317 6.70 18.75 -28.66
C ASP A 317 6.01 18.77 -30.04
N ASP A 318 6.37 17.83 -30.93
CA ASP A 318 5.76 17.66 -32.25
C ASP A 318 4.46 16.82 -32.24
N GLY A 319 4.05 16.33 -31.08
CA GLY A 319 2.86 15.52 -30.87
C GLY A 319 3.07 14.01 -31.06
N THR A 320 4.31 13.55 -31.27
CA THR A 320 4.61 12.12 -31.36
C THR A 320 4.41 11.43 -30.01
N HIS A 321 3.60 10.37 -29.99
CA HIS A 321 3.35 9.59 -28.77
C HIS A 321 4.30 8.39 -28.70
N HIS A 322 5.15 8.37 -27.68
CA HIS A 322 6.06 7.26 -27.36
C HIS A 322 5.52 6.43 -26.22
N TYR A 323 5.70 5.11 -26.30
CA TYR A 323 5.36 4.20 -25.21
C TYR A 323 6.56 3.38 -24.74
N VAL A 324 6.53 3.05 -23.45
CA VAL A 324 7.29 1.95 -22.86
C VAL A 324 6.33 1.03 -22.12
N LEU A 325 6.13 -0.18 -22.64
CA LEU A 325 5.34 -1.22 -21.98
C LEU A 325 6.27 -2.12 -21.17
N THR A 326 6.14 -2.05 -19.85
CA THR A 326 6.78 -2.99 -18.92
C THR A 326 5.83 -4.14 -18.66
N TYR A 327 6.19 -5.36 -19.08
CA TYR A 327 5.25 -6.49 -19.04
C TYR A 327 5.86 -7.81 -18.58
N ARG A 328 4.97 -8.72 -18.18
CA ARG A 328 5.24 -10.09 -17.73
C ARG A 328 4.21 -11.04 -18.31
N GLY A 329 4.61 -12.26 -18.67
CA GLY A 329 3.74 -13.33 -19.18
C GLY A 329 4.33 -14.03 -20.39
#